data_AF-A0A7L5A3E5-F1
#
_entry.id   AF-A0A7L5A3E5-F1
#
_cell.length_a   1.000
_cell.length_b   1.000
_cell.length_c   1.000
_cell.angle_alpha   90.00
_cell.angle_beta   90.00
_cell.angle_gamma   90.00
#
_symmetry.space_group_name_H-M   'P 1'
#
loop_
_entity.id
_entity.type
_entity.pdbx_description
1 polymer ?
#
loop_
_entity_poly.entity_id
_entity_poly.type
_entity_poly.pdbx_seq_one_letter_code
_entity_poly.pdbx_strand_id
1 'polypeptide(L)'
;MSEPTEPAAGANALPPDFYEKLAPCLNMCGMGCMQLFTRPNDPLPQEITALTGLDMAETRMISAINSNDTLSRQFMEEPGMLYMYLLVGRLALESPLAEPVLHYLKQSAGFNDQQLTGLHEHALNFGATMVELVGNYVASSDEDASALELLRLQVEGAFARLTDTLTIVDVTQPEAAEPEENLLLDLDAEPVLEIGFLEPQLQMLRLAVNLTKLLPLISDSAFAQALPALRGCPAPALDALADRLSEAEAEARIPLSLPELVVLYQATQVLAMALLSNVLDVLRWQEVMGDAERETPMSAEDFSQSQEIICSMISGFVEFVQENFADEPVIAEVRAETVALADLL
;
A
#
# COMPACT_ATOMS: atom_id res chain seq x y z
N MET A 1 57.68 -9.89 7.01
CA MET A 1 56.79 -8.74 7.24
C MET A 1 55.74 -8.85 6.16
N SER A 2 54.60 -9.42 6.52
CA SER A 2 53.46 -9.58 5.62
C SER A 2 52.57 -8.36 5.84
N GLU A 3 52.43 -7.54 4.81
CA GLU A 3 51.40 -6.50 4.78
C GLU A 3 50.01 -7.19 4.75
N PRO A 4 49.03 -6.71 5.52
CA PRO A 4 47.68 -7.22 5.43
C PRO A 4 47.06 -6.70 4.12
N THR A 5 46.66 -7.63 3.27
CA THR A 5 45.76 -7.36 2.15
C THR A 5 44.44 -6.83 2.71
N GLU A 6 44.14 -5.56 2.48
CA GLU A 6 42.82 -4.99 2.74
C GLU A 6 41.75 -5.81 2.00
N PRO A 7 40.66 -6.22 2.67
CA PRO A 7 39.53 -6.81 1.98
C PRO A 7 38.90 -5.74 1.08
N ALA A 8 38.67 -6.09 -0.18
CA ALA A 8 38.07 -5.23 -1.20
C ALA A 8 36.67 -4.72 -0.75
N ALA A 9 36.63 -3.52 -0.19
CA ALA A 9 35.42 -2.85 0.29
C ALA A 9 34.61 -2.16 -0.84
N GLY A 10 34.82 -2.53 -2.11
CA GLY A 10 34.31 -1.79 -3.28
C GLY A 10 33.30 -2.51 -4.16
N ALA A 11 32.87 -3.75 -3.84
CA ALA A 11 32.10 -4.58 -4.77
C ALA A 11 30.61 -4.79 -4.42
N ASN A 12 30.12 -4.27 -3.27
CA ASN A 12 28.82 -4.67 -2.71
C ASN A 12 27.74 -3.58 -2.63
N ALA A 13 27.91 -2.43 -3.30
CA ALA A 13 26.91 -1.38 -3.31
C ALA A 13 26.34 -1.20 -4.73
N LEU A 14 25.03 -1.37 -4.89
CA LEU A 14 24.32 -0.96 -6.09
C LEU A 14 24.61 0.53 -6.37
N PRO A 15 24.62 0.97 -7.65
CA PRO A 15 24.78 2.38 -7.96
C PRO A 15 23.75 3.24 -7.21
N PRO A 16 24.09 4.49 -6.84
CA PRO A 16 23.09 5.41 -6.32
C PRO A 16 21.93 5.53 -7.32
N ASP A 17 20.72 5.62 -6.78
CA ASP A 17 19.46 5.73 -7.54
C ASP A 17 19.11 4.51 -8.43
N PHE A 18 19.78 3.36 -8.22
CA PHE A 18 19.46 2.14 -8.97
C PHE A 18 18.03 1.66 -8.73
N TYR A 19 17.58 1.66 -7.46
CA TYR A 19 16.22 1.33 -7.07
C TYR A 19 15.19 2.27 -7.70
N GLU A 20 15.43 3.58 -7.74
CA GLU A 20 14.47 4.53 -8.34
C GLU A 20 14.20 4.23 -9.82
N LYS A 21 15.22 3.76 -10.54
CA LYS A 21 15.10 3.33 -11.94
C LYS A 21 14.41 1.98 -12.07
N LEU A 22 14.54 1.13 -11.05
CA LEU A 22 14.03 -0.24 -11.02
C LEU A 22 12.59 -0.34 -10.48
N ALA A 23 12.22 0.59 -9.59
CA ALA A 23 11.00 0.55 -8.80
C ALA A 23 9.73 0.44 -9.66
N PRO A 24 9.57 1.19 -10.78
CA PRO A 24 8.39 1.04 -11.63
C PRO A 24 8.23 -0.39 -12.18
N CYS A 25 9.34 -1.03 -12.58
CA CYS A 25 9.32 -2.40 -13.08
C CYS A 25 9.07 -3.41 -11.95
N LEU A 26 9.73 -3.25 -10.80
CA LEU A 26 9.50 -4.12 -9.63
C LEU A 26 8.05 -4.07 -9.16
N ASN A 27 7.47 -2.87 -9.10
CA ASN A 27 6.09 -2.68 -8.70
C ASN A 27 5.12 -3.32 -9.69
N MET A 28 5.36 -3.15 -11.00
CA MET A 28 4.55 -3.81 -12.03
C MET A 28 4.66 -5.33 -12.00
N CYS A 29 5.87 -5.88 -11.90
CA CYS A 29 6.06 -7.32 -11.73
C CYS A 29 5.38 -7.82 -10.46
N GLY A 30 5.42 -7.03 -9.37
CA GLY A 30 4.72 -7.33 -8.13
C GLY A 30 3.22 -7.39 -8.28
N MET A 31 2.62 -6.41 -8.96
CA MET A 31 1.20 -6.43 -9.28
C MET A 31 0.81 -7.64 -10.15
N GLY A 32 1.65 -8.01 -11.12
CA GLY A 32 1.45 -9.23 -11.93
C GLY A 32 1.50 -10.51 -11.10
N CYS A 33 2.51 -10.66 -10.24
CA CYS A 33 2.65 -11.79 -9.32
C CYS A 33 1.49 -11.85 -8.30
N MET A 34 1.15 -10.72 -7.68
CA MET A 34 0.03 -10.65 -6.75
C MET A 34 -1.26 -11.09 -7.45
N GLN A 35 -1.48 -10.64 -8.68
CA GLN A 35 -2.66 -11.04 -9.43
C GLN A 35 -2.70 -12.53 -9.77
N LEU A 36 -1.53 -13.12 -10.07
CA LEU A 36 -1.41 -14.56 -10.23
C LEU A 36 -1.79 -15.29 -8.93
N PHE A 37 -1.25 -14.86 -7.79
CA PHE A 37 -1.42 -15.56 -6.51
C PHE A 37 -2.69 -15.21 -5.74
N THR A 38 -3.53 -14.28 -6.24
CA THR A 38 -4.87 -14.04 -5.67
C THR A 38 -5.72 -15.32 -5.67
N ARG A 39 -5.45 -16.28 -6.57
CA ARG A 39 -6.15 -17.57 -6.64
C ARG A 39 -5.21 -18.76 -6.43
N PRO A 40 -4.85 -19.08 -5.19
CA PRO A 40 -3.91 -20.17 -4.91
C PRO A 40 -4.44 -21.57 -5.30
N ASN A 41 -5.73 -21.68 -5.61
CA ASN A 41 -6.36 -22.93 -6.04
C ASN A 41 -6.34 -23.14 -7.56
N ASP A 42 -5.98 -22.13 -8.36
CA ASP A 42 -5.87 -22.27 -9.81
C ASP A 42 -4.63 -23.12 -10.17
N PRO A 43 -4.67 -23.90 -11.27
CA PRO A 43 -3.56 -24.81 -11.62
C PRO A 43 -2.22 -24.08 -11.85
N LEU A 44 -2.25 -22.88 -12.43
CA LEU A 44 -1.03 -22.14 -12.76
C LEU A 44 -0.31 -21.65 -11.49
N PRO A 45 -0.94 -20.91 -10.55
CA PRO A 45 -0.30 -20.53 -9.28
C PRO A 45 0.31 -21.71 -8.53
N GLN A 46 -0.39 -22.85 -8.46
CA GLN A 46 0.13 -24.06 -7.80
C GLN A 46 1.38 -24.61 -8.48
N GLU A 47 1.38 -24.70 -9.82
CA GLU A 47 2.55 -25.17 -10.56
C GLU A 47 3.73 -24.20 -10.43
N ILE A 48 3.48 -22.88 -10.45
CA ILE A 48 4.52 -21.87 -10.24
C ILE A 48 5.12 -21.95 -8.84
N THR A 49 4.30 -22.05 -7.80
CA THR A 49 4.78 -22.22 -6.42
C THR A 49 5.58 -23.52 -6.27
N ALA A 50 5.13 -24.62 -6.88
CA ALA A 50 5.85 -25.90 -6.82
C ALA A 50 7.22 -25.85 -7.54
N LEU A 51 7.33 -25.11 -8.64
CA LEU A 51 8.58 -24.98 -9.41
C LEU A 51 9.56 -24.01 -8.76
N THR A 52 9.07 -22.90 -8.20
CA THR A 52 9.91 -21.75 -7.85
C THR A 52 10.00 -21.47 -6.35
N GLY A 53 9.07 -22.00 -5.55
CA GLY A 53 8.89 -21.61 -4.15
C GLY A 53 8.28 -20.23 -3.96
N LEU A 54 7.94 -19.51 -5.04
CA LEU A 54 7.29 -18.21 -4.98
C LEU A 54 5.80 -18.39 -4.71
N ASP A 55 5.29 -17.78 -3.63
CA ASP A 55 3.87 -17.65 -3.38
C ASP A 55 3.47 -16.20 -3.03
N MET A 56 2.24 -16.01 -2.53
CA MET A 56 1.73 -14.68 -2.16
C MET A 56 2.56 -14.00 -1.05
N ALA A 57 3.07 -14.77 -0.08
CA ALA A 57 3.88 -14.27 1.01
C ALA A 57 5.24 -13.78 0.51
N GLU A 58 5.97 -14.58 -0.28
CA GLU A 58 7.24 -14.16 -0.87
C GLU A 58 7.05 -12.99 -1.84
N THR A 59 5.98 -13.01 -2.63
CA THR A 59 5.64 -11.89 -3.52
C THR A 59 5.46 -10.58 -2.74
N ARG A 60 4.72 -10.59 -1.63
CA ARG A 60 4.55 -9.41 -0.77
C ARG A 60 5.85 -8.97 -0.12
N MET A 61 6.67 -9.90 0.34
CA MET A 61 7.98 -9.61 0.92
C MET A 61 8.88 -8.87 -0.08
N ILE A 62 8.96 -9.36 -1.32
CA ILE A 62 9.79 -8.75 -2.38
C ILE A 62 9.17 -7.44 -2.87
N SER A 63 7.84 -7.34 -2.93
CA SER A 63 7.15 -6.09 -3.28
C SER A 63 7.32 -4.98 -2.23
N ALA A 64 7.69 -5.33 -1.00
CA ALA A 64 8.00 -4.37 0.06
C ALA A 64 9.40 -3.75 -0.05
N ILE A 65 10.20 -4.15 -1.05
CA ILE A 65 11.49 -3.51 -1.35
C ILE A 65 11.21 -2.09 -1.82
N ASN A 66 11.59 -1.11 -0.99
CA ASN A 66 11.34 0.30 -1.21
C ASN A 66 12.61 1.17 -1.24
N SER A 67 13.80 0.56 -1.25
CA SER A 67 15.07 1.29 -1.21
C SER A 67 16.21 0.50 -1.86
N ASN A 68 17.30 1.21 -2.18
CA ASN A 68 18.55 0.58 -2.64
C ASN A 68 19.14 -0.40 -1.62
N ASP A 69 19.00 -0.10 -0.32
CA ASP A 69 19.56 -0.94 0.75
C ASP A 69 18.79 -2.25 0.89
N THR A 70 17.45 -2.19 0.87
CA THR A 70 16.60 -3.38 0.91
C THR A 70 16.73 -4.20 -0.35
N LEU A 71 16.86 -3.56 -1.52
CA LEU A 71 17.12 -4.24 -2.79
C LEU A 71 18.49 -4.93 -2.78
N SER A 72 19.55 -4.24 -2.34
CA SER A 72 20.90 -4.81 -2.25
C SER A 72 20.92 -6.01 -1.30
N ARG A 73 20.21 -5.92 -0.17
CA ARG A 73 20.07 -7.05 0.77
C ARG A 73 19.37 -8.24 0.11
N GLN A 74 18.24 -8.02 -0.56
CA GLN A 74 17.53 -9.10 -1.28
C GLN A 74 18.42 -9.78 -2.32
N PHE A 75 19.20 -8.99 -3.08
CA PHE A 75 20.15 -9.51 -4.06
C PHE A 75 21.26 -10.36 -3.44
N MET A 76 21.64 -10.10 -2.19
CA MET A 76 22.71 -10.84 -1.51
C MET A 76 22.19 -12.08 -0.78
N GLU A 77 20.99 -11.99 -0.19
CA GLU A 77 20.41 -13.07 0.62
C GLU A 77 19.73 -14.12 -0.26
N GLU A 78 18.87 -13.70 -1.20
CA GLU A 78 18.06 -14.62 -2.02
C GLU A 78 17.91 -14.13 -3.47
N PRO A 79 19.01 -14.05 -4.25
CA PRO A 79 18.97 -13.58 -5.63
C PRO A 79 18.14 -14.50 -6.55
N GLY A 80 18.06 -15.80 -6.23
CA GLY A 80 17.23 -16.75 -6.96
C GLY A 80 15.74 -16.44 -6.83
N MET A 81 15.28 -16.04 -5.64
CA MET A 81 13.87 -15.68 -5.42
C MET A 81 13.52 -14.38 -6.16
N LEU A 82 14.42 -13.39 -6.13
CA LEU A 82 14.27 -12.14 -6.90
C LEU A 82 14.22 -12.40 -8.41
N TYR A 83 15.05 -13.33 -8.91
CA TYR A 83 15.00 -13.76 -10.31
C TYR A 83 13.63 -14.36 -10.65
N MET A 84 13.11 -15.28 -9.84
CA MET A 84 11.81 -15.92 -10.08
C MET A 84 10.66 -14.93 -10.00
N TYR A 85 10.70 -14.00 -9.05
CA TYR A 85 9.74 -12.90 -8.96
C TYR A 85 9.70 -12.05 -10.24
N LEU A 86 10.86 -11.66 -10.77
CA LEU A 86 10.94 -10.88 -12.00
C LEU A 86 10.45 -11.68 -13.22
N LEU A 87 10.83 -12.96 -13.32
CA LEU A 87 10.41 -13.84 -14.41
C LEU A 87 8.89 -14.06 -14.40
N VAL A 88 8.34 -14.48 -13.26
CA VAL A 88 6.91 -14.75 -13.09
C VAL A 88 6.09 -13.48 -13.27
N GLY A 89 6.52 -12.36 -12.68
CA GLY A 89 5.83 -11.08 -12.80
C GLY A 89 5.79 -10.59 -14.24
N ARG A 90 6.90 -10.74 -14.99
CA ARG A 90 6.93 -10.43 -16.42
C ARG A 90 5.98 -11.34 -17.21
N LEU A 91 6.01 -12.64 -17.00
CA LEU A 91 5.13 -13.58 -17.71
C LEU A 91 3.65 -13.31 -17.41
N ALA A 92 3.31 -12.94 -16.17
CA ALA A 92 1.97 -12.49 -15.81
C ALA A 92 1.57 -11.23 -16.60
N LEU A 93 2.48 -10.27 -16.76
CA LEU A 93 2.27 -9.05 -17.55
C LEU A 93 2.26 -9.28 -19.07
N GLU A 94 2.81 -10.38 -19.57
CA GLU A 94 2.69 -10.79 -20.99
C GLU A 94 1.40 -11.61 -21.24
N SER A 95 0.73 -12.03 -20.17
CA SER A 95 -0.50 -12.82 -20.20
C SER A 95 -1.75 -11.96 -20.05
N PRO A 96 -2.95 -12.54 -20.19
CA PRO A 96 -4.21 -11.84 -19.89
C PRO A 96 -4.32 -11.33 -18.44
N LEU A 97 -3.47 -11.79 -17.50
CA LEU A 97 -3.39 -11.23 -16.14
C LEU A 97 -2.91 -9.77 -16.11
N ALA A 98 -2.34 -9.25 -17.19
CA ALA A 98 -1.94 -7.86 -17.31
C ALA A 98 -3.15 -6.90 -17.31
N GLU A 99 -4.28 -7.32 -17.88
CA GLU A 99 -5.47 -6.47 -18.04
C GLU A 99 -5.94 -5.82 -16.72
N PRO A 100 -6.19 -6.58 -15.63
CA PRO A 100 -6.58 -5.98 -14.35
C PRO A 100 -5.50 -5.07 -13.74
N VAL A 101 -4.22 -5.38 -13.95
CA VAL A 101 -3.11 -4.54 -13.46
C VAL A 101 -3.10 -3.19 -14.18
N LEU A 102 -3.23 -3.20 -15.52
CA LEU A 102 -3.29 -1.99 -16.33
C LEU A 102 -4.55 -1.18 -16.05
N HIS A 103 -5.68 -1.86 -15.83
CA HIS A 103 -6.93 -1.21 -15.45
C HIS A 103 -6.80 -0.50 -14.09
N TYR A 104 -6.21 -1.16 -13.09
CA TYR A 104 -5.91 -0.56 -11.80
C TYR A 104 -5.02 0.69 -11.95
N LEU A 105 -3.92 0.60 -12.71
CA LEU A 105 -3.02 1.73 -12.94
C LEU A 105 -3.70 2.90 -13.66
N LYS A 106 -4.65 2.61 -14.57
CA LYS A 106 -5.47 3.63 -15.23
C LYS A 106 -6.31 4.42 -14.21
N GLN A 107 -6.91 3.72 -13.25
CA GLN A 107 -7.80 4.31 -12.26
C GLN A 107 -7.04 5.02 -11.15
N SER A 108 -5.97 4.42 -10.61
CA SER A 108 -5.25 4.93 -9.45
C SER A 108 -4.28 6.06 -9.76
N ALA A 109 -3.57 5.98 -10.90
CA ALA A 109 -2.54 6.95 -11.28
C ALA A 109 -2.98 7.93 -12.38
N GLY A 110 -4.22 7.80 -12.88
CA GLY A 110 -4.78 8.69 -13.89
C GLY A 110 -4.07 8.62 -15.25
N PHE A 111 -3.37 7.53 -15.55
CA PHE A 111 -2.69 7.37 -16.83
C PHE A 111 -3.69 7.28 -17.99
N ASN A 112 -3.36 7.92 -19.10
CA ASN A 112 -4.08 7.69 -20.36
C ASN A 112 -3.60 6.40 -21.04
N ASP A 113 -4.35 5.92 -22.04
CA ASP A 113 -4.06 4.65 -22.73
C ASP A 113 -2.67 4.61 -23.38
N GLN A 114 -2.18 5.75 -23.89
CA GLN A 114 -0.85 5.84 -24.48
C GLN A 114 0.26 5.73 -23.43
N GLN A 115 0.07 6.35 -22.26
CA GLN A 115 0.99 6.26 -21.12
C GLN A 115 1.04 4.85 -20.54
N LEU A 116 -0.10 4.18 -20.40
CA LEU A 116 -0.16 2.79 -19.93
C LEU A 116 0.54 1.84 -20.89
N THR A 117 0.29 2.00 -22.19
CA THR A 117 0.97 1.18 -23.22
C THR A 117 2.49 1.39 -23.14
N GLY A 118 2.94 2.64 -23.07
CA GLY A 118 4.37 2.95 -22.95
C GLY A 118 5.00 2.44 -21.66
N LEU A 119 4.29 2.52 -20.53
CA LEU A 119 4.73 1.98 -19.25
C LEU A 119 4.82 0.44 -19.28
N HIS A 120 3.81 -0.21 -19.86
CA HIS A 120 3.77 -1.68 -20.00
C HIS A 120 4.90 -2.19 -20.89
N GLU A 121 5.08 -1.61 -22.08
CA GLU A 121 6.19 -1.95 -22.97
C GLU A 121 7.54 -1.68 -22.31
N HIS A 122 7.67 -0.58 -21.57
CA HIS A 122 8.90 -0.28 -20.84
C HIS A 122 9.18 -1.32 -19.75
N ALA A 123 8.18 -1.66 -18.94
CA ALA A 123 8.30 -2.66 -17.88
C ALA A 123 8.64 -4.05 -18.41
N LEU A 124 8.07 -4.46 -19.55
CA LEU A 124 8.40 -5.74 -20.19
C LEU A 124 9.83 -5.79 -20.72
N ASN A 125 10.25 -4.77 -21.48
CA ASN A 125 11.60 -4.71 -22.06
C ASN A 125 12.68 -4.59 -20.97
N PHE A 126 12.42 -3.75 -19.97
CA PHE A 126 13.33 -3.56 -18.86
C PHE A 126 13.35 -4.79 -17.94
N GLY A 127 12.19 -5.38 -17.65
CA GLY A 127 12.07 -6.63 -16.90
C GLY A 127 12.83 -7.78 -17.58
N ALA A 128 12.76 -7.90 -18.91
CA ALA A 128 13.55 -8.90 -19.65
C ALA A 128 15.06 -8.73 -19.44
N THR A 129 15.55 -7.49 -19.53
CA THR A 129 16.95 -7.14 -19.28
C THR A 129 17.36 -7.48 -17.84
N MET A 130 16.48 -7.20 -16.88
CA MET A 130 16.73 -7.47 -15.48
C MET A 130 16.74 -8.95 -15.15
N VAL A 131 15.81 -9.74 -15.69
CA VAL A 131 15.81 -11.21 -15.55
C VAL A 131 17.13 -11.79 -16.06
N GLU A 132 17.62 -11.34 -17.22
CA GLU A 132 18.92 -11.78 -17.75
C GLU A 132 20.08 -11.38 -16.82
N LEU A 133 20.09 -10.14 -16.33
CA LEU A 133 21.12 -9.64 -15.42
C LEU A 133 21.16 -10.42 -14.11
N VAL A 134 20.00 -10.60 -13.46
CA VAL A 134 19.90 -11.36 -12.21
C VAL A 134 20.22 -12.84 -12.46
N GLY A 135 19.77 -13.40 -13.58
CA GLY A 135 20.06 -14.80 -13.94
C GLY A 135 21.55 -15.07 -14.11
N ASN A 136 22.26 -14.17 -14.78
CA ASN A 136 23.72 -14.23 -14.90
C ASN A 136 24.43 -14.09 -13.54
N TYR A 137 23.84 -13.35 -12.60
CA TYR A 137 24.38 -13.21 -11.25
C TYR A 137 24.14 -14.46 -10.38
N VAL A 138 22.95 -15.08 -10.51
CA VAL A 138 22.58 -16.32 -9.81
C VAL A 138 23.40 -17.51 -10.31
N ALA A 139 23.67 -17.57 -11.61
CA ALA A 139 24.45 -18.63 -12.24
C ALA A 139 25.95 -18.50 -11.90
N SER A 140 26.35 -19.08 -10.76
CA SER A 140 27.75 -19.05 -10.29
C SER A 140 28.68 -19.98 -11.07
N SER A 141 28.11 -20.94 -11.81
CA SER A 141 28.80 -21.93 -12.64
C SER A 141 27.97 -22.31 -13.88
N ASP A 142 28.60 -23.00 -14.85
CA ASP A 142 27.91 -23.49 -16.06
C ASP A 142 26.80 -24.52 -15.75
N GLU A 143 26.96 -25.28 -14.66
CA GLU A 143 25.96 -26.24 -14.19
C GLU A 143 24.75 -25.52 -13.59
N ASP A 144 24.99 -24.47 -12.79
CA ASP A 144 23.92 -23.59 -12.26
C ASP A 144 23.19 -22.86 -13.38
N ALA A 145 23.91 -22.37 -14.39
CA ALA A 145 23.32 -21.71 -15.56
C ALA A 145 22.37 -22.65 -16.31
N SER A 146 22.78 -23.91 -16.48
CA SER A 146 21.96 -24.93 -17.16
C SER A 146 20.72 -25.30 -16.34
N ALA A 147 20.86 -25.42 -15.02
CA ALA A 147 19.75 -25.69 -14.12
C ALA A 147 18.75 -24.53 -14.08
N LEU A 148 19.24 -23.29 -14.04
CA LEU A 148 18.42 -22.09 -14.05
C LEU A 148 17.65 -21.93 -15.37
N GLU A 149 18.30 -22.18 -16.51
CA GLU A 149 17.65 -22.15 -17.82
C GLU A 149 16.58 -23.24 -17.95
N LEU A 150 16.84 -24.45 -17.44
CA LEU A 150 15.83 -25.50 -17.41
C LEU A 150 14.62 -25.09 -16.57
N LEU A 151 14.85 -24.51 -15.39
CA LEU A 151 13.78 -24.04 -14.51
C LEU A 151 12.98 -22.91 -15.16
N ARG A 152 13.66 -21.96 -15.81
CA ARG A 152 13.02 -20.91 -16.61
C ARG A 152 12.11 -21.50 -17.69
N LEU A 153 12.59 -22.47 -18.47
CA LEU A 153 11.80 -23.14 -19.49
C LEU A 153 10.59 -23.89 -18.90
N GLN A 154 10.71 -24.46 -17.70
CA GLN A 154 9.59 -25.09 -17.00
C GLN A 154 8.53 -24.06 -16.61
N VAL A 155 8.95 -22.90 -16.09
CA VAL A 155 8.06 -21.78 -15.72
C VAL A 155 7.36 -21.20 -16.96
N GLU A 156 8.11 -20.87 -18.01
CA GLU A 156 7.54 -20.40 -19.28
C GLU A 156 6.59 -21.44 -19.89
N GLY A 157 6.96 -22.72 -19.80
CA GLY A 157 6.11 -23.83 -20.23
C GLY A 157 4.81 -23.96 -19.42
N ALA A 158 4.84 -23.70 -18.11
CA ALA A 158 3.64 -23.70 -17.27
C ALA A 158 2.68 -22.58 -17.69
N PHE A 159 3.19 -21.36 -17.88
CA PHE A 159 2.40 -20.24 -18.42
C PHE A 159 1.81 -20.59 -19.78
N ALA A 160 2.61 -21.09 -20.73
CA ALA A 160 2.12 -21.44 -22.06
C ALA A 160 1.01 -22.51 -22.06
N ARG A 161 1.01 -23.43 -21.08
CA ARG A 161 0.00 -24.50 -20.98
C ARG A 161 -1.25 -24.09 -20.22
N LEU A 162 -1.11 -23.28 -19.18
CA LEU A 162 -2.16 -23.06 -18.19
C LEU A 162 -2.76 -21.65 -18.21
N THR A 163 -2.18 -20.71 -18.96
CA THR A 163 -2.70 -19.33 -19.03
C THR A 163 -4.15 -19.30 -19.54
N ASP A 164 -4.51 -20.14 -20.51
CA ASP A 164 -5.89 -20.21 -21.03
C ASP A 164 -6.89 -20.82 -20.04
N THR A 165 -6.41 -21.41 -18.94
CA THR A 165 -7.24 -21.94 -17.85
C THR A 165 -7.53 -20.90 -16.77
N LEU A 166 -6.88 -19.73 -16.84
CA LEU A 166 -7.06 -18.66 -15.88
C LEU A 166 -8.42 -18.00 -16.06
N THR A 167 -9.15 -17.88 -14.95
CA THR A 167 -10.32 -16.98 -14.92
C THR A 167 -9.81 -15.57 -14.65
N ILE A 168 -10.02 -14.60 -15.53
CA ILE A 168 -9.59 -13.22 -15.25
C ILE A 168 -10.70 -12.57 -14.42
N VAL A 169 -10.39 -12.15 -13.20
CA VAL A 169 -11.29 -11.30 -12.39
C VAL A 169 -10.66 -9.92 -12.32
N ASP A 170 -11.47 -8.90 -12.59
CA ASP A 170 -11.09 -7.51 -12.50
C ASP A 170 -10.82 -7.18 -11.03
N VAL A 171 -9.56 -6.84 -10.70
CA VAL A 171 -9.08 -6.59 -9.33
C VAL A 171 -9.62 -5.27 -8.77
N THR A 172 -10.45 -4.55 -9.54
CA THR A 172 -11.21 -3.41 -9.04
C THR A 172 -12.24 -3.77 -7.97
N GLN A 173 -12.45 -5.06 -7.71
CA GLN A 173 -12.97 -5.54 -6.44
C GLN A 173 -12.06 -6.66 -5.92
N PRO A 174 -11.49 -6.54 -4.71
CA PRO A 174 -10.92 -7.71 -4.07
C PRO A 174 -12.09 -8.66 -3.78
N GLU A 175 -12.23 -9.73 -4.56
CA GLU A 175 -12.94 -10.91 -4.11
C GLU A 175 -12.25 -11.35 -2.82
N ALA A 176 -12.98 -11.19 -1.73
CA ALA A 176 -12.66 -11.74 -0.43
C ALA A 176 -12.33 -13.23 -0.61
N ALA A 177 -11.04 -13.57 -0.56
CA ALA A 177 -10.64 -14.81 0.05
C ALA A 177 -11.23 -14.75 1.44
N GLU A 178 -12.34 -15.47 1.70
CA GLU A 178 -13.08 -15.42 2.96
C GLU A 178 -12.11 -15.30 4.14
N PRO A 179 -11.93 -14.08 4.70
CA PRO A 179 -11.55 -14.01 6.08
C PRO A 179 -12.84 -14.36 6.79
N GLU A 180 -12.78 -15.32 7.70
CA GLU A 180 -13.74 -15.36 8.78
C GLU A 180 -13.92 -13.92 9.29
N GLU A 181 -15.13 -13.36 9.08
CA GLU A 181 -15.58 -12.08 9.62
C GLU A 181 -14.87 -10.78 9.14
N ASN A 182 -15.03 -10.43 7.85
CA ASN A 182 -15.11 -9.00 7.50
C ASN A 182 -16.49 -8.44 7.89
N LEU A 183 -16.72 -8.26 9.19
CA LEU A 183 -17.91 -7.62 9.76
C LEU A 183 -17.97 -6.09 9.51
N LEU A 184 -17.04 -5.53 8.73
CA LEU A 184 -16.80 -4.09 8.62
C LEU A 184 -17.15 -3.44 7.27
N LEU A 185 -17.54 -4.20 6.25
CA LEU A 185 -17.87 -3.64 4.93
C LEU A 185 -19.32 -3.92 4.52
N ASP A 186 -20.24 -3.90 5.49
CA ASP A 186 -21.66 -3.79 5.18
C ASP A 186 -22.01 -2.31 5.02
N LEU A 187 -21.80 -1.77 3.81
CA LEU A 187 -22.14 -0.39 3.45
C LEU A 187 -23.66 -0.15 3.43
N ASP A 188 -24.46 -1.21 3.52
CA ASP A 188 -25.92 -1.17 3.69
C ASP A 188 -26.34 -1.41 5.17
N ALA A 189 -25.38 -1.41 6.11
CA ALA A 189 -25.65 -1.64 7.52
C ALA A 189 -26.58 -0.57 8.12
N GLU A 190 -27.50 -1.02 8.97
CA GLU A 190 -28.41 -0.12 9.68
C GLU A 190 -27.63 0.89 10.54
N PRO A 191 -28.07 2.16 10.57
CA PRO A 191 -27.41 3.18 11.35
C PRO A 191 -27.55 2.86 12.85
N VAL A 192 -26.41 2.84 13.54
CA VAL A 192 -26.35 2.59 14.98
C VAL A 192 -26.40 3.89 15.78
N LEU A 193 -26.13 5.01 15.14
CA LEU A 193 -26.08 6.34 15.76
C LEU A 193 -26.55 7.41 14.78
N GLU A 194 -27.31 8.38 15.28
CA GLU A 194 -27.52 9.67 14.59
C GLU A 194 -26.90 10.79 15.42
N ILE A 195 -25.96 11.52 14.85
CA ILE A 195 -25.24 12.60 15.53
C ILE A 195 -25.20 13.85 14.66
N GLY A 196 -25.40 15.01 15.28
CA GLY A 196 -25.19 16.30 14.64
C GLY A 196 -23.82 16.83 15.02
N PHE A 197 -23.03 17.23 14.02
CA PHE A 197 -21.72 17.83 14.23
C PHE A 197 -21.79 19.35 14.04
N LEU A 198 -21.16 20.09 14.93
CA LEU A 198 -20.92 21.53 14.71
C LEU A 198 -19.95 21.71 13.54
N GLU A 199 -19.99 22.84 12.86
CA GLU A 199 -19.09 23.13 11.71
C GLU A 199 -17.61 22.82 12.01
N PRO A 200 -17.02 23.23 13.17
CA PRO A 200 -15.62 22.90 13.46
C PRO A 200 -15.36 21.39 13.61
N GLN A 201 -16.33 20.64 14.13
CA GLN A 201 -16.24 19.20 14.29
C GLN A 201 -16.34 18.51 12.92
N LEU A 202 -17.26 18.96 12.07
CA LEU A 202 -17.42 18.43 10.72
C LEU A 202 -16.16 18.68 9.87
N GLN A 203 -15.56 19.87 9.97
CA GLN A 203 -14.27 20.17 9.33
C GLN A 203 -13.13 19.30 9.87
N MET A 204 -13.10 19.05 11.18
CA MET A 204 -12.12 18.15 11.80
C MET A 204 -12.28 16.70 11.31
N LEU A 205 -13.51 16.20 11.15
CA LEU A 205 -13.75 14.87 10.58
C LEU A 205 -13.35 14.78 9.10
N ARG A 206 -13.71 15.79 8.30
CA ARG A 206 -13.28 15.89 6.89
C ARG A 206 -11.77 15.87 6.78
N LEU A 207 -11.09 16.65 7.63
CA LEU A 207 -9.65 16.70 7.68
C LEU A 207 -9.06 15.35 8.09
N ALA A 208 -9.61 14.70 9.12
CA ALA A 208 -9.14 13.40 9.59
C ALA A 208 -9.18 12.32 8.50
N VAL A 209 -10.32 12.21 7.79
CA VAL A 209 -10.50 11.23 6.71
C VAL A 209 -9.57 11.54 5.54
N ASN A 210 -9.51 12.80 5.08
CA ASN A 210 -8.66 13.17 3.95
C ASN A 210 -7.17 13.04 4.30
N LEU A 211 -6.76 13.42 5.50
CA LEU A 211 -5.38 13.31 5.94
C LEU A 211 -4.94 11.85 5.99
N THR A 212 -5.79 10.94 6.47
CA THR A 212 -5.49 9.49 6.50
C THR A 212 -5.24 8.94 5.09
N LYS A 213 -5.97 9.45 4.08
CA LYS A 213 -5.76 9.10 2.67
C LYS A 213 -4.48 9.71 2.09
N LEU A 214 -4.20 10.96 2.44
CA LEU A 214 -3.13 11.73 1.82
C LEU A 214 -1.76 11.41 2.42
N LEU A 215 -1.66 11.19 3.73
CA LEU A 215 -0.38 11.01 4.44
C LEU A 215 0.58 10.01 3.76
N PRO A 216 0.14 8.81 3.35
CA PRO A 216 1.01 7.83 2.71
C PRO A 216 1.61 8.31 1.38
N LEU A 217 0.97 9.29 0.73
CA LEU A 217 1.39 9.84 -0.56
C LEU A 217 2.37 11.01 -0.40
N ILE A 218 2.37 11.66 0.75
CA ILE A 218 3.08 12.92 1.00
C ILE A 218 4.15 12.80 2.09
N SER A 219 4.22 11.65 2.78
CA SER A 219 5.18 11.39 3.85
C SER A 219 5.76 9.97 3.77
N ASP A 220 7.09 9.89 3.87
CA ASP A 220 7.83 8.62 3.96
C ASP A 220 7.98 8.11 5.41
N SER A 221 7.31 8.75 6.39
CA SER A 221 7.40 8.33 7.78
C SER A 221 6.84 6.90 7.98
N ALA A 222 7.43 6.14 8.90
CA ALA A 222 6.95 4.80 9.23
C ALA A 222 5.46 4.82 9.64
N PHE A 223 5.05 5.86 10.36
CA PHE A 223 3.67 6.18 10.65
C PHE A 223 2.79 6.30 9.39
N ALA A 224 3.18 7.12 8.41
CA ALA A 224 2.43 7.31 7.17
C ALA A 224 2.30 6.02 6.35
N GLN A 225 3.38 5.26 6.27
CA GLN A 225 3.43 4.01 5.49
C GLN A 225 2.62 2.87 6.12
N ALA A 226 2.32 2.95 7.42
CA ALA A 226 1.49 1.97 8.13
C ALA A 226 -0.02 2.21 7.96
N LEU A 227 -0.46 3.41 7.54
CA LEU A 227 -1.88 3.75 7.44
C LEU A 227 -2.68 2.85 6.47
N PRO A 228 -2.16 2.45 5.29
CA PRO A 228 -2.89 1.58 4.38
C PRO A 228 -3.19 0.18 4.95
N ALA A 229 -2.50 -0.23 6.02
CA ALA A 229 -2.69 -1.52 6.68
C ALA A 229 -3.74 -1.49 7.80
N LEU A 230 -4.28 -0.32 8.15
CA LEU A 230 -5.27 -0.17 9.21
C LEU A 230 -6.62 -0.78 8.81
N ARG A 231 -7.15 -1.69 9.64
CA ARG A 231 -8.38 -2.43 9.32
C ARG A 231 -9.62 -1.55 9.31
N GLY A 232 -9.66 -0.56 10.19
CA GLY A 232 -10.79 0.38 10.28
C GLY A 232 -10.71 1.51 9.26
N CYS A 233 -9.69 1.59 8.41
CA CYS A 233 -9.54 2.65 7.40
C CYS A 233 -9.25 2.10 5.99
N PRO A 234 -10.05 1.15 5.47
CA PRO A 234 -9.86 0.68 4.10
C PRO A 234 -10.18 1.81 3.11
N ALA A 235 -9.40 1.92 2.03
CA ALA A 235 -9.52 3.02 1.06
C ALA A 235 -10.96 3.24 0.55
N PRO A 236 -11.74 2.20 0.18
CA PRO A 236 -13.13 2.41 -0.26
C PRO A 236 -14.04 3.02 0.81
N ALA A 237 -13.85 2.67 2.09
CA ALA A 237 -14.64 3.23 3.18
C ALA A 237 -14.23 4.68 3.47
N LEU A 238 -12.94 4.99 3.39
CA LEU A 238 -12.45 6.36 3.47
C LEU A 238 -12.99 7.23 2.33
N ASP A 239 -13.04 6.72 1.11
CA ASP A 239 -13.56 7.43 -0.07
C ASP A 239 -15.07 7.71 0.08
N ALA A 240 -15.86 6.68 0.36
CA ALA A 240 -17.30 6.82 0.55
C ALA A 240 -17.65 7.79 1.69
N LEU A 241 -16.91 7.72 2.80
CA LEU A 241 -17.11 8.60 3.93
C LEU A 241 -16.63 10.02 3.66
N ALA A 242 -15.55 10.21 2.90
CA ALA A 242 -15.09 11.53 2.47
C ALA A 242 -16.14 12.22 1.60
N ASP A 243 -16.70 11.51 0.61
CA ASP A 243 -17.76 12.02 -0.27
C ASP A 243 -18.98 12.43 0.56
N ARG A 244 -19.44 11.55 1.46
CA ARG A 244 -20.61 11.84 2.30
C ARG A 244 -20.38 12.99 3.27
N LEU A 245 -19.21 13.08 3.91
CA LEU A 245 -18.88 14.20 4.78
C LEU A 245 -18.75 15.50 3.99
N SER A 246 -18.33 15.47 2.73
CA SER A 246 -18.23 16.67 1.88
C SER A 246 -19.60 17.29 1.59
N GLU A 247 -20.63 16.45 1.44
CA GLU A 247 -22.02 16.86 1.19
C GLU A 247 -22.79 17.20 2.47
N ALA A 248 -22.29 16.80 3.64
CA ALA A 248 -22.96 17.05 4.91
C ALA A 248 -22.98 18.53 5.30
N GLU A 249 -24.10 18.98 5.86
CA GLU A 249 -24.25 20.32 6.44
C GLU A 249 -24.00 20.27 7.96
N ALA A 250 -23.46 21.36 8.52
CA ALA A 250 -23.33 21.48 9.97
C ALA A 250 -24.69 21.43 10.67
N GLU A 251 -24.71 20.84 11.86
CA GLU A 251 -25.88 20.62 12.72
C GLU A 251 -26.95 19.67 12.12
N ALA A 252 -26.80 19.25 10.86
CA ALA A 252 -27.60 18.17 10.29
C ALA A 252 -27.25 16.85 10.99
N ARG A 253 -28.29 16.05 11.28
CA ARG A 253 -28.09 14.72 11.86
C ARG A 253 -27.60 13.77 10.78
N ILE A 254 -26.39 13.26 10.99
CA ILE A 254 -25.78 12.27 10.11
C ILE A 254 -26.04 10.89 10.72
N PRO A 255 -26.76 9.99 10.03
CA PRO A 255 -26.83 8.59 10.42
C PRO A 255 -25.47 7.94 10.15
N LEU A 256 -24.93 7.27 11.16
CA LEU A 256 -23.65 6.55 11.11
C LEU A 256 -23.91 5.07 11.37
N SER A 257 -23.46 4.22 10.44
CA SER A 257 -23.33 2.78 10.68
C SER A 257 -22.12 2.51 11.57
N LEU A 258 -22.05 1.29 12.15
CA LEU A 258 -20.91 0.90 12.97
C LEU A 258 -19.57 0.92 12.20
N PRO A 259 -19.50 0.44 10.94
CA PRO A 259 -18.32 0.61 10.10
C PRO A 259 -17.86 2.06 9.94
N GLU A 260 -18.79 2.98 9.71
CA GLU A 260 -18.47 4.39 9.50
C GLU A 260 -17.98 5.03 10.79
N LEU A 261 -18.56 4.65 11.92
CA LEU A 261 -18.10 5.08 13.23
C LEU A 261 -16.67 4.61 13.50
N VAL A 262 -16.35 3.36 13.13
CA VAL A 262 -15.00 2.80 13.23
C VAL A 262 -14.00 3.58 12.38
N VAL A 263 -14.36 3.92 11.13
CA VAL A 263 -13.50 4.73 10.24
C VAL A 263 -13.25 6.11 10.83
N LEU A 264 -14.29 6.81 11.29
CA LEU A 264 -14.13 8.12 11.94
C LEU A 264 -13.28 8.02 13.20
N TYR A 265 -13.50 6.98 14.01
CA TYR A 265 -12.77 6.74 15.24
C TYR A 265 -11.27 6.56 14.97
N GLN A 266 -10.89 5.76 13.97
CA GLN A 266 -9.48 5.53 13.65
C GLN A 266 -8.85 6.74 12.94
N ALA A 267 -9.55 7.33 11.97
CA ALA A 267 -9.05 8.50 11.23
C ALA A 267 -8.81 9.72 12.15
N THR A 268 -9.68 9.96 13.14
CA THR A 268 -9.47 11.06 14.11
C THR A 268 -8.25 10.85 14.99
N GLN A 269 -7.94 9.60 15.34
CA GLN A 269 -6.72 9.27 16.07
C GLN A 269 -5.47 9.42 15.20
N VAL A 270 -5.53 9.04 13.92
CA VAL A 270 -4.47 9.34 12.94
C VAL A 270 -4.21 10.84 12.84
N LEU A 271 -5.28 11.66 12.79
CA LEU A 271 -5.15 13.11 12.81
C LEU A 271 -4.46 13.63 14.08
N ALA A 272 -4.83 13.12 15.26
CA ALA A 272 -4.15 13.50 16.51
C ALA A 272 -2.66 13.14 16.50
N MET A 273 -2.30 11.97 16.01
CA MET A 273 -0.91 11.54 15.90
C MET A 273 -0.12 12.38 14.89
N ALA A 274 -0.71 12.71 13.75
CA ALA A 274 -0.11 13.61 12.78
C ALA A 274 0.09 15.02 13.36
N LEU A 275 -0.86 15.51 14.16
CA LEU A 275 -0.75 16.79 14.87
C LEU A 275 0.34 16.81 15.92
N LEU A 276 0.49 15.72 16.67
CA LEU A 276 1.48 15.61 17.74
C LEU A 276 2.89 15.27 17.24
N SER A 277 3.03 14.89 15.96
CA SER A 277 4.30 14.59 15.32
C SER A 277 4.71 15.73 14.37
N ASN A 278 6.02 15.87 14.12
CA ASN A 278 6.53 16.83 13.13
C ASN A 278 6.17 16.42 11.68
N VAL A 279 5.30 15.43 11.47
CA VAL A 279 4.87 14.97 10.14
C VAL A 279 4.16 16.10 9.40
N LEU A 280 3.41 16.97 10.10
CA LEU A 280 2.75 18.11 9.48
C LEU A 280 3.67 19.31 9.20
N ASP A 281 4.83 19.41 9.88
CA ASP A 281 5.85 20.42 9.56
C ASP A 281 6.44 20.17 8.16
N VAL A 282 6.52 18.90 7.74
CA VAL A 282 6.93 18.50 6.39
C VAL A 282 5.85 18.84 5.36
N LEU A 283 4.58 18.81 5.75
CA LEU A 283 3.43 18.92 4.85
C LEU A 283 2.92 20.34 4.62
N ARG A 284 3.59 21.35 5.18
CA ARG A 284 3.19 22.77 5.08
C ARG A 284 1.67 22.91 5.19
N TRP A 285 1.11 22.64 6.38
CA TRP A 285 -0.31 22.70 6.79
C TRP A 285 -1.28 23.59 5.97
N GLN A 286 -0.80 24.70 5.40
CA GLN A 286 -1.52 25.55 4.43
C GLN A 286 -1.95 24.84 3.14
N GLU A 287 -1.15 23.89 2.62
CA GLU A 287 -1.43 23.17 1.37
C GLU A 287 -2.51 22.09 1.57
N VAL A 288 -2.62 21.52 2.77
CA VAL A 288 -3.61 20.48 3.12
C VAL A 288 -4.99 21.07 3.45
N MET A 289 -5.04 22.32 3.95
CA MET A 289 -6.29 23.00 4.35
C MET A 289 -7.03 23.70 3.20
N GLY A 290 -6.49 23.66 1.98
CA GLY A 290 -7.08 24.27 0.78
C GLY A 290 -6.88 25.79 0.68
N ASP A 291 -6.83 26.29 -0.55
CA ASP A 291 -6.69 27.72 -0.94
C ASP A 291 -7.92 28.55 -0.51
N ALA A 292 -8.06 28.82 0.79
CA ALA A 292 -8.92 29.88 1.28
C ALA A 292 -8.06 31.08 1.67
N GLU A 293 -7.83 31.99 0.71
CA GLU A 293 -7.44 33.40 0.84
C GLU A 293 -7.06 33.88 2.25
N ARG A 294 -5.95 33.38 2.81
CA ARG A 294 -5.32 33.95 4.00
C ARG A 294 -4.01 34.59 3.57
N GLU A 295 -4.09 35.87 3.25
CA GLU A 295 -2.93 36.74 2.91
C GLU A 295 -1.93 36.92 4.08
N THR A 296 -2.15 36.27 5.22
CA THR A 296 -1.28 36.36 6.40
C THR A 296 -0.86 34.97 6.86
N PRO A 297 0.46 34.66 6.92
CA PRO A 297 0.93 33.44 7.55
C PRO A 297 0.46 33.42 9.01
N MET A 298 -0.16 32.31 9.40
CA MET A 298 -0.67 32.10 10.75
C MET A 298 0.51 32.16 11.74
N SER A 299 0.34 32.87 12.87
CA SER A 299 1.42 32.94 13.86
C SER A 299 1.59 31.58 14.57
N ALA A 300 2.77 31.32 15.14
CA ALA A 300 3.03 30.09 15.88
C ALA A 300 2.11 29.93 17.12
N GLU A 301 1.68 31.05 17.72
CA GLU A 301 0.71 31.06 18.82
C GLU A 301 -0.69 30.68 18.32
N ASP A 302 -1.13 31.22 17.17
CA ASP A 302 -2.43 30.87 16.57
C ASP A 302 -2.47 29.40 16.11
N PHE A 303 -1.34 28.86 15.64
CA PHE A 303 -1.20 27.44 15.28
C PHE A 303 -1.34 26.54 16.52
N SER A 304 -0.61 26.85 17.58
CA SER A 304 -0.66 26.09 18.84
C SER A 304 -2.07 26.10 19.43
N GLN A 305 -2.75 27.25 19.40
CA GLN A 305 -4.13 27.36 19.85
C GLN A 305 -5.10 26.55 18.98
N SER A 306 -4.92 26.56 17.65
CA SER A 306 -5.73 25.76 16.73
C SER A 306 -5.52 24.25 16.93
N GLN A 307 -4.28 23.83 17.18
CA GLN A 307 -3.93 22.45 17.50
C GLN A 307 -4.58 22.00 18.82
N GLU A 308 -4.51 22.81 19.88
CA GLU A 308 -5.16 22.50 21.16
C GLU A 308 -6.68 22.32 21.00
N ILE A 309 -7.33 23.17 20.21
CA ILE A 309 -8.77 23.07 19.94
C ILE A 309 -9.09 21.78 19.17
N ILE A 310 -8.33 21.45 18.12
CA ILE A 310 -8.53 20.23 17.35
C ILE A 310 -8.30 18.98 18.21
N CYS A 311 -7.22 18.95 19.00
CA CYS A 311 -6.94 17.86 19.93
C CYS A 311 -8.07 17.69 20.96
N SER A 312 -8.60 18.79 21.51
CA SER A 312 -9.75 18.73 22.42
C SER A 312 -11.01 18.17 21.75
N MET A 313 -11.26 18.49 20.48
CA MET A 313 -12.40 17.93 19.73
C MET A 313 -12.21 16.44 19.45
N ILE A 314 -10.99 16.02 19.09
CA ILE A 314 -10.65 14.61 18.87
C ILE A 314 -10.82 13.82 20.17
N SER A 315 -10.28 14.31 21.29
CA SER A 315 -10.44 13.66 22.60
C SER A 315 -11.91 13.49 22.97
N GLY A 316 -12.74 14.52 22.80
CA GLY A 316 -14.18 14.43 23.07
C GLY A 316 -14.90 13.41 22.17
N PHE A 317 -14.51 13.30 20.89
CA PHE A 317 -15.07 12.30 19.99
C PHE A 317 -14.62 10.88 20.35
N VAL A 318 -13.34 10.68 20.66
CA VAL A 318 -12.78 9.40 21.10
C VAL A 318 -13.43 8.94 22.40
N GLU A 319 -13.56 9.81 23.40
CA GLU A 319 -14.24 9.51 24.66
C GLU A 319 -15.69 9.12 24.41
N PHE A 320 -16.42 9.87 23.58
CA PHE A 320 -17.78 9.55 23.21
C PHE A 320 -17.91 8.15 22.58
N VAL A 321 -17.04 7.78 21.63
CA VAL A 321 -17.08 6.45 21.02
C VAL A 321 -16.77 5.37 22.05
N GLN A 322 -15.78 5.59 22.92
CA GLN A 322 -15.42 4.62 23.96
C GLN A 322 -16.52 4.45 25.01
N GLU A 323 -17.21 5.52 25.41
CA GLU A 323 -18.30 5.43 26.39
C GLU A 323 -19.51 4.65 25.86
N ASN A 324 -19.79 4.77 24.55
CA ASN A 324 -21.01 4.21 23.96
C ASN A 324 -20.79 2.88 23.22
N PHE A 325 -19.56 2.58 22.80
CA PHE A 325 -19.24 1.42 21.94
C PHE A 325 -17.99 0.65 22.39
N ALA A 326 -17.55 0.77 23.65
CA ALA A 326 -16.39 0.01 24.15
C ALA A 326 -16.55 -1.51 24.10
N ASP A 327 -17.79 -2.01 24.21
CA ASP A 327 -18.08 -3.44 24.19
C ASP A 327 -18.08 -4.03 22.76
N GLU A 328 -18.01 -3.18 21.73
CA GLU A 328 -17.92 -3.63 20.35
C GLU A 328 -16.52 -4.18 20.05
N PRO A 329 -16.39 -5.45 19.62
CA PRO A 329 -15.09 -6.11 19.46
C PRO A 329 -14.21 -5.36 18.45
N VAL A 330 -14.83 -4.82 17.41
CA VAL A 330 -14.16 -4.09 16.35
C VAL A 330 -13.53 -2.78 16.83
N ILE A 331 -14.16 -2.09 17.80
CA ILE A 331 -13.61 -0.87 18.41
C ILE A 331 -12.41 -1.22 19.31
N ALA A 332 -12.44 -2.37 19.97
CA ALA A 332 -11.31 -2.86 20.76
C ALA A 332 -10.10 -3.22 19.89
N GLU A 333 -10.33 -3.88 18.75
CA GLU A 333 -9.28 -4.22 17.77
C GLU A 333 -8.63 -2.97 17.17
N VAL A 334 -9.44 -2.04 16.67
CA VAL A 334 -8.97 -0.78 16.09
C VAL A 334 -8.23 0.09 17.11
N ARG A 335 -8.59 0.00 18.39
CA ARG A 335 -7.83 0.64 19.47
C ARG A 335 -6.44 0.02 19.63
N ALA A 336 -6.34 -1.31 19.58
CA ALA A 336 -5.04 -1.99 19.65
C ALA A 336 -4.14 -1.62 18.45
N GLU A 337 -4.71 -1.54 17.26
CA GLU A 337 -3.99 -1.07 16.06
C GLU A 337 -3.52 0.37 16.20
N THR A 338 -4.37 1.25 16.73
CA THR A 338 -4.02 2.65 16.95
C THR A 338 -2.88 2.80 17.97
N VAL A 339 -2.84 1.94 19.00
CA VAL A 339 -1.70 1.90 19.94
C VAL A 339 -0.41 1.47 19.23
N ALA A 340 -0.47 0.42 18.41
CA ALA A 340 0.68 -0.04 17.63
C ALA A 340 1.15 1.01 16.61
N LEU A 341 0.23 1.80 16.06
CA LEU A 341 0.54 2.88 15.15
C LEU A 341 1.29 4.03 15.84
N ALA A 342 0.96 4.33 17.10
CA ALA A 342 1.64 5.36 17.88
C ALA A 342 3.11 5.03 18.17
N ASP A 343 3.49 3.75 18.19
CA ASP A 343 4.89 3.30 18.33
C ASP A 343 5.76 3.65 17.11
N LEU A 344 5.16 4.12 16.01
CA LEU A 344 5.83 4.46 14.74
C LEU A 344 6.05 5.97 14.52
N LEU A 345 5.68 6.81 15.49
CA LEU A 345 5.87 8.28 15.48
C LEU A 345 7.28 8.69 15.92
#